data_AF-A0AAD1APE8-F1
#
_entry.id   AF-A0AAD1APE8-F1
#
_cell.length_a   1.000
_cell.length_b   1.000
_cell.length_c   1.000
_cell.angle_alpha   90.00
_cell.angle_beta   90.00
_cell.angle_gamma   90.00
#
_symmetry.space_group_name_H-M   'P 1'
#
loop_
_entity.id
_entity.type
_entity.pdbx_description
1 polymer ?
#
loop_
_entity_poly.entity_id
_entity_poly.type
_entity_poly.pdbx_seq_one_letter_code
_entity_poly.pdbx_strand_id
1 'polypeptide(L)'
;MALSPLDIHNKEFSSKMRGYDKDEVNDFLAQIVKDYSSLIKDNEGLKKELADAKEKVRYFTDMKEALNQSIIVAQESAEKVKNSAHQEADLIKQQAQQDAQAILNRAKSDADQKMHQAQAQTEQTLHDAELKRQNISVQTEDLKRQSRVFRQRLQVMLESQLEVVKSPEWKELLSSSPEAPDTTDPSQESLDNSPAGFVNSKGAASGADAYTEIIFPDDQSATSSSANAEATPADLATAESESESSESTSDDSDATTDQNV
;
A
#
# COMPACT_ATOMS: atom_id res chain seq x y z
N MET A 1 88.99 9.97 11.30
CA MET A 1 89.39 8.55 11.24
C MET A 1 90.86 8.46 11.61
N ALA A 2 91.22 7.48 12.44
CA ALA A 2 92.59 7.18 12.80
C ALA A 2 92.94 5.81 12.18
N LEU A 3 93.78 5.81 11.14
CA LEU A 3 94.44 4.66 10.49
C LEU A 3 93.55 3.62 9.75
N SER A 4 93.91 3.31 8.50
CA SER A 4 93.42 2.18 7.68
C SER A 4 94.20 0.89 7.97
N PRO A 5 93.63 -0.32 7.77
CA PRO A 5 94.42 -1.56 7.78
C PRO A 5 95.66 -1.49 6.87
N LEU A 6 95.56 -0.78 5.74
CA LEU A 6 96.68 -0.56 4.82
C LEU A 6 97.75 0.36 5.42
N ASP A 7 97.35 1.35 6.23
CA ASP A 7 98.26 2.27 6.92
C ASP A 7 99.03 1.58 8.05
N ILE A 8 98.41 0.57 8.68
CA ILE A 8 99.04 -0.26 9.72
C ILE A 8 100.05 -1.22 9.07
N HIS A 9 99.71 -1.81 7.91
CA HIS A 9 100.61 -2.71 7.20
C HIS A 9 101.86 -2.01 6.63
N ASN A 10 101.70 -0.81 6.07
CA ASN A 10 102.79 -0.04 5.48
C ASN A 10 103.60 0.79 6.50
N LYS A 11 103.39 0.55 7.80
CA LYS A 11 104.02 1.35 8.85
C LYS A 11 105.47 0.94 9.09
N GLU A 12 106.42 1.83 8.80
CA GLU A 12 107.83 1.62 9.11
C GLU A 12 108.22 2.23 10.47
N PHE A 13 109.05 1.51 11.23
CA PHE A 13 109.55 1.94 12.54
C PHE A 13 111.08 2.10 12.55
N SER A 14 111.59 3.13 13.22
CA SER A 14 113.04 3.37 13.36
C SER A 14 113.70 2.35 14.31
N SER A 15 114.82 1.74 13.90
CA SER A 15 115.57 0.76 14.71
C SER A 15 116.47 1.47 15.75
N LYS A 16 116.42 1.06 17.02
CA LYS A 16 117.32 1.52 18.11
C LYS A 16 118.01 0.31 18.78
N MET A 17 119.21 0.51 19.35
CA MET A 17 120.10 -0.54 19.89
C MET A 17 119.46 -1.44 20.99
N ARG A 18 118.34 -1.03 21.58
CA ARG A 18 117.59 -1.77 22.61
C ARG A 18 116.08 -1.61 22.37
N GLY A 19 115.64 -2.01 21.18
CA GLY A 19 114.25 -1.95 20.73
C GLY A 19 113.54 -3.30 20.78
N TYR A 20 112.26 -3.31 20.42
CA TYR A 20 111.49 -4.54 20.23
C TYR A 20 112.01 -5.36 19.05
N ASP A 21 111.79 -6.67 19.11
CA ASP A 21 112.06 -7.57 18.00
C ASP A 21 111.17 -7.20 16.81
N LYS A 22 111.76 -7.05 15.62
CA LYS A 22 111.04 -6.65 14.42
C LYS A 22 110.11 -7.75 13.94
N ASP A 23 110.50 -9.02 14.09
CA ASP A 23 109.73 -10.15 13.58
C ASP A 23 108.48 -10.35 14.46
N GLU A 24 108.62 -10.31 15.79
CA GLU A 24 107.46 -10.38 16.71
C GLU A 24 106.49 -9.21 16.54
N VAL A 25 107.01 -7.98 16.32
CA VAL A 25 106.17 -6.81 16.08
C VAL A 25 105.44 -6.92 14.75
N ASN A 26 106.09 -7.41 13.69
CA ASN A 26 105.45 -7.61 12.39
C ASN A 26 104.36 -8.69 12.44
N ASP A 27 104.59 -9.80 13.16
CA ASP A 27 103.58 -10.85 13.36
C ASP A 27 102.36 -10.31 14.12
N PHE A 28 102.58 -9.51 15.16
CA PHE A 28 101.51 -8.86 15.91
C PHE A 28 100.75 -7.84 15.07
N LEU A 29 101.44 -7.02 14.26
CA LEU A 29 100.82 -6.08 13.33
C LEU A 29 100.00 -6.79 12.25
N ALA A 30 100.46 -7.94 11.74
CA ALA A 30 99.69 -8.74 10.79
C ALA A 30 98.37 -9.24 11.42
N GLN A 31 98.40 -9.65 12.69
CA GLN A 31 97.19 -10.03 13.42
C GLN A 31 96.25 -8.83 13.65
N ILE A 32 96.79 -7.66 14.02
CA ILE A 32 95.99 -6.42 14.14
C ILE A 32 95.36 -6.05 12.79
N VAL A 33 96.10 -6.10 11.69
CA VAL A 33 95.58 -5.78 10.36
C VAL A 33 94.41 -6.70 10.00
N LYS A 34 94.54 -8.00 10.28
CA LYS A 34 93.47 -8.98 10.07
C LYS A 34 92.23 -8.66 10.91
N ASP A 35 92.38 -8.48 12.22
CA ASP A 35 91.25 -8.24 13.12
C ASP A 35 90.59 -6.88 12.85
N TYR A 36 91.38 -5.85 12.55
CA TYR A 36 90.89 -4.52 12.20
C TYR A 36 90.14 -4.51 10.86
N SER A 37 90.60 -5.29 9.87
CA SER A 37 89.88 -5.48 8.60
C SER A 37 88.54 -6.20 8.81
N SER A 38 88.51 -7.22 9.67
CA SER A 38 87.28 -7.92 10.05
C SER A 38 86.31 -6.95 10.73
N LEU A 39 86.80 -6.17 11.70
CA LEU A 39 85.99 -5.22 12.45
C LEU A 39 85.38 -4.14 11.56
N ILE A 40 86.12 -3.63 10.57
CA ILE A 40 85.58 -2.67 9.59
C ILE A 40 84.46 -3.31 8.77
N LYS A 41 84.68 -4.51 8.26
CA LYS A 41 83.68 -5.25 7.47
C LYS A 41 82.41 -5.53 8.29
N ASP A 42 82.57 -5.95 9.54
CA ASP A 42 81.45 -6.19 10.45
C ASP A 42 80.73 -4.88 10.80
N ASN A 43 81.46 -3.78 10.98
CA ASN A 43 80.85 -2.46 11.23
C ASN A 43 80.04 -1.96 10.03
N GLU A 44 80.53 -2.18 8.81
CA GLU A 44 79.79 -1.87 7.58
C GLU A 44 78.54 -2.76 7.44
N GLY A 45 78.66 -4.05 7.74
CA GLY A 45 77.53 -4.99 7.78
C GLY A 45 76.45 -4.55 8.77
N LEU A 46 76.84 -4.28 10.02
CA LEU A 46 75.94 -3.81 11.06
C LEU A 46 75.31 -2.45 10.72
N LYS A 47 76.05 -1.53 10.09
CA LYS A 47 75.49 -0.25 9.63
C LYS A 47 74.44 -0.45 8.54
N LYS A 48 74.66 -1.41 7.63
CA LYS A 48 73.70 -1.76 6.59
C LYS A 48 72.44 -2.38 7.18
N GLU A 49 72.58 -3.37 8.06
CA GLU A 49 71.44 -3.98 8.76
C GLU A 49 70.64 -2.95 9.58
N LEU A 50 71.34 -2.02 10.24
CA LEU A 50 70.72 -0.94 10.98
C LEU A 50 69.98 0.04 10.07
N ALA A 51 70.49 0.32 8.87
CA ALA A 51 69.80 1.12 7.88
C ALA A 51 68.53 0.40 7.39
N ASP A 52 68.64 -0.88 7.02
CA ASP A 52 67.52 -1.69 6.55
C ASP A 52 66.43 -1.84 7.62
N ALA A 53 66.82 -2.05 8.88
CA ALA A 53 65.91 -2.14 10.01
C ALA A 53 65.19 -0.81 10.26
N LYS A 54 65.92 0.32 10.20
CA LYS A 54 65.31 1.66 10.33
C LYS A 54 64.31 1.95 9.22
N GLU A 55 64.60 1.53 7.99
CA GLU A 55 63.67 1.69 6.87
C GLU A 55 62.40 0.87 7.07
N LYS A 56 62.52 -0.39 7.51
CA LYS A 56 61.36 -1.22 7.86
C LYS A 56 60.52 -0.59 8.97
N VAL A 57 61.15 -0.05 10.02
CA VAL A 57 60.44 0.65 11.10
C VAL A 57 59.69 1.86 10.56
N ARG A 58 60.30 2.65 9.66
CA ARG A 58 59.62 3.77 9.01
C ARG A 58 58.40 3.29 8.22
N TYR A 59 58.58 2.27 7.38
CA TYR A 59 57.49 1.68 6.60
C TYR A 59 56.31 1.21 7.46
N PHE A 60 56.57 0.48 8.55
CA PHE A 60 55.52 0.06 9.46
C PHE A 60 54.87 1.22 10.21
N THR A 61 55.63 2.26 10.53
CA THR A 61 55.09 3.46 11.18
C THR A 61 54.16 4.21 10.24
N ASP A 62 54.57 4.44 8.99
CA ASP A 62 53.75 5.11 7.97
C ASP A 62 52.49 4.29 7.65
N MET A 63 52.62 2.97 7.56
CA MET A 63 51.48 2.08 7.35
C MET A 63 50.51 2.11 8.53
N LYS A 64 51.02 2.08 9.78
CA LYS A 64 50.18 2.20 10.98
C LYS A 64 49.40 3.52 10.96
N GLU A 65 50.05 4.62 10.55
CA GLU A 65 49.41 5.93 10.48
C GLU A 65 48.33 5.97 9.39
N ALA A 66 48.63 5.46 8.20
CA ALA A 66 47.66 5.35 7.11
C ALA A 66 46.47 4.47 7.49
N LEU A 67 46.71 3.36 8.19
CA LEU A 67 45.66 2.48 8.70
C LEU A 67 44.79 3.18 9.73
N ASN A 68 45.40 3.86 10.71
CA ASN A 68 44.66 4.60 11.74
C ASN A 68 43.79 5.70 11.12
N GLN A 69 44.34 6.46 10.17
CA GLN A 69 43.59 7.47 9.44
C GLN A 69 42.43 6.86 8.64
N SER A 70 42.65 5.70 8.02
CA SER A 70 41.59 5.00 7.28
C SER A 70 40.47 4.53 8.20
N ILE A 71 40.79 4.05 9.41
CA ILE A 71 39.80 3.65 10.41
C ILE A 71 38.97 4.86 10.84
N ILE A 72 39.61 6.01 11.09
CA ILE A 72 38.90 7.24 11.48
C ILE A 72 37.94 7.68 10.38
N VAL A 73 38.40 7.73 9.12
CA VAL A 73 37.56 8.11 7.99
C VAL A 73 36.41 7.12 7.79
N ALA A 74 36.66 5.81 7.96
CA ALA A 74 35.61 4.80 7.88
C ALA A 74 34.56 4.98 9.00
N GLN A 75 35.00 5.26 10.23
CA GLN A 75 34.10 5.54 11.36
C GLN A 75 33.29 6.80 11.14
N GLU A 76 33.91 7.90 10.71
CA GLU A 76 33.23 9.16 10.40
C GLU A 76 32.23 8.98 9.26
N SER A 77 32.59 8.24 8.21
CA SER A 77 31.71 7.94 7.08
C SER A 77 30.52 7.08 7.52
N ALA A 78 30.76 6.03 8.32
CA ALA A 78 29.70 5.20 8.87
C ALA A 78 28.74 6.00 9.76
N GLU A 79 29.28 6.87 10.63
CA GLU A 79 28.48 7.72 11.50
C GLU A 79 27.70 8.77 10.69
N LYS A 80 28.29 9.33 9.62
CA LYS A 80 27.59 10.23 8.70
C LYS A 80 26.43 9.53 7.99
N VAL A 81 26.64 8.32 7.48
CA VAL A 81 25.59 7.52 6.82
C VAL A 81 24.48 7.20 7.81
N LYS A 82 24.83 6.77 9.04
CA LYS A 82 23.88 6.49 10.11
C LYS A 82 23.04 7.72 10.47
N ASN A 83 23.68 8.88 10.66
CA ASN A 83 22.98 10.12 10.99
C ASN A 83 22.10 10.62 9.84
N SER A 84 22.57 10.51 8.60
CA SER A 84 21.76 10.84 7.42
C SER A 84 20.54 9.94 7.31
N ALA A 85 20.70 8.63 7.50
CA ALA A 85 19.61 7.67 7.48
C ALA A 85 18.59 7.93 8.60
N HIS A 86 19.05 8.30 9.81
CA HIS A 86 18.16 8.70 10.89
C HIS A 86 17.37 9.96 10.56
N GLN A 87 18.04 11.01 10.07
CA GLN A 87 17.37 12.26 9.67
C GLN A 87 16.34 12.02 8.56
N GLU A 88 16.71 11.24 7.53
CA GLU A 88 15.80 10.89 6.44
C GLU A 88 14.62 10.06 6.93
N ALA A 89 14.85 9.08 7.80
CA ALA A 89 13.77 8.30 8.40
C ALA A 89 12.80 9.16 9.21
N ASP A 90 13.30 10.14 9.96
CA ASP A 90 12.46 11.05 10.74
C ASP A 90 11.67 12.01 9.83
N LEU A 91 12.28 12.50 8.75
CA LEU A 91 11.58 13.29 7.74
C LEU A 91 10.46 12.48 7.06
N ILE A 92 10.74 11.23 6.69
CA ILE A 92 9.74 10.34 6.09
C ILE A 92 8.59 10.09 7.07
N LYS A 93 8.88 9.83 8.34
CA LYS A 93 7.85 9.66 9.37
C LYS A 93 7.00 10.92 9.53
N GLN A 94 7.64 12.09 9.59
CA GLN A 94 6.93 13.35 9.72
C GLN A 94 6.04 13.62 8.49
N GLN A 95 6.55 13.39 7.29
CA GLN A 95 5.79 13.54 6.06
C GLN A 95 4.59 12.57 6.03
N ALA A 96 4.83 11.29 6.33
CA ALA A 96 3.77 10.27 6.40
C ALA A 96 2.70 10.63 7.45
N GLN A 97 3.10 11.18 8.60
CA GLN A 97 2.17 11.67 9.61
C GLN A 97 1.35 12.88 9.12
N GLN A 98 1.99 13.83 8.43
CA GLN A 98 1.29 14.98 7.84
C GLN A 98 0.30 14.54 6.76
N ASP A 99 0.70 13.64 5.88
CA ASP A 99 -0.14 13.11 4.80
C ASP A 99 -1.31 12.31 5.39
N ALA A 100 -1.06 11.45 6.39
CA ALA A 100 -2.11 10.73 7.09
C ALA A 100 -3.10 11.70 7.76
N GLN A 101 -2.61 12.75 8.41
CA GLN A 101 -3.47 13.77 9.02
C GLN A 101 -4.28 14.54 7.97
N ALA A 102 -3.69 14.87 6.82
CA ALA A 102 -4.38 15.51 5.71
C ALA A 102 -5.49 14.62 5.14
N ILE A 103 -5.21 13.33 4.94
CA ILE A 103 -6.21 12.35 4.49
C ILE A 103 -7.34 12.23 5.51
N LEU A 104 -7.04 12.13 6.81
CA LEU A 104 -8.06 12.06 7.87
C LEU A 104 -8.92 13.32 7.90
N ASN A 105 -8.32 14.51 7.79
CA ASN A 105 -9.07 15.76 7.78
C ASN A 105 -9.97 15.86 6.55
N ARG A 106 -9.47 15.46 5.38
CA ARG A 106 -10.27 15.41 4.14
C ARG A 106 -11.43 14.42 4.26
N ALA A 107 -11.15 13.21 4.75
CA ALA A 107 -12.18 12.20 4.94
C ALA A 107 -13.26 12.65 5.93
N LYS A 108 -12.87 13.32 7.03
CA LYS A 108 -13.82 13.93 7.98
C LYS A 108 -14.66 15.01 7.32
N SER A 109 -14.02 15.95 6.62
CA SER A 109 -14.73 17.03 5.91
C SER A 109 -15.71 16.48 4.87
N ASP A 110 -15.30 15.46 4.11
CA ASP A 110 -16.16 14.81 3.11
C ASP A 110 -17.32 14.06 3.77
N ALA A 111 -17.09 13.41 4.91
CA ALA A 111 -18.12 12.74 5.69
C ALA A 111 -19.14 13.75 6.27
N ASP A 112 -18.66 14.85 6.85
CA ASP A 112 -19.51 15.92 7.38
C ASP A 112 -20.34 16.57 6.27
N GLN A 113 -19.74 16.81 5.10
CA GLN A 113 -20.44 17.33 3.94
C GLN A 113 -21.54 16.36 3.46
N LYS A 114 -21.23 15.06 3.33
CA LYS A 114 -22.23 14.05 2.96
C LYS A 114 -23.34 13.94 4.00
N MET A 115 -23.01 14.04 5.28
CA MET A 115 -23.97 14.03 6.37
C MET A 115 -24.92 15.23 6.27
N HIS A 116 -24.39 16.44 6.06
CA HIS A 116 -25.21 17.63 5.87
C HIS A 116 -26.10 17.56 4.62
N GLN A 117 -25.58 17.03 3.51
CA GLN A 117 -26.38 16.81 2.30
C GLN A 117 -27.52 15.81 2.54
N ALA A 118 -27.22 14.68 3.21
CA ALA A 118 -28.23 13.68 3.54
C ALA A 118 -29.28 14.22 4.52
N GLN A 119 -28.87 15.02 5.51
CA GLN A 119 -29.77 15.71 6.44
C GLN A 119 -30.70 16.66 5.68
N ALA A 120 -30.16 17.53 4.82
CA ALA A 120 -30.95 18.45 4.03
C ALA A 120 -31.94 17.74 3.10
N GLN A 121 -31.52 16.65 2.44
CA GLN A 121 -32.40 15.84 1.60
C GLN A 121 -33.52 15.16 2.41
N THR A 122 -33.20 14.69 3.61
CA THR A 122 -34.18 14.08 4.53
C THR A 122 -35.19 15.11 4.98
N GLU A 123 -34.74 16.31 5.39
CA GLU A 123 -35.62 17.41 5.78
C GLU A 123 -36.54 17.85 4.63
N GLN A 124 -36.00 17.97 3.42
CA GLN A 124 -36.79 18.26 2.23
C GLN A 124 -37.84 17.18 1.94
N THR A 125 -37.43 15.91 1.96
CA THR A 125 -38.35 14.79 1.72
C THR A 125 -39.44 14.71 2.78
N LEU A 126 -39.09 14.98 4.05
CA LEU A 126 -40.03 15.02 5.16
C LEU A 126 -41.01 16.19 5.00
N HIS A 127 -40.52 17.36 4.59
CA HIS A 127 -41.37 18.51 4.31
C HIS A 127 -42.34 18.24 3.16
N ASP A 128 -41.88 17.65 2.07
CA ASP A 128 -42.71 17.28 0.92
C ASP A 128 -43.75 16.22 1.29
N ALA A 129 -43.37 15.23 2.10
CA ALA A 129 -44.29 14.22 2.61
C ALA A 129 -45.37 14.85 3.51
N GLU A 130 -45.00 15.84 4.33
CA GLU A 130 -45.93 16.57 5.19
C GLU A 130 -46.93 17.40 4.37
N LEU A 131 -46.48 18.12 3.35
CA LEU A 131 -47.37 18.87 2.45
C LEU A 131 -48.34 17.95 1.71
N LYS A 132 -47.85 16.82 1.18
CA LYS A 132 -48.70 15.80 0.55
C LYS A 132 -49.73 15.24 1.53
N ARG A 133 -49.33 14.94 2.76
CA ARG A 133 -50.22 14.47 3.83
C ARG A 133 -51.33 15.48 4.11
N GLN A 134 -50.99 16.77 4.24
CA GLN A 134 -51.98 17.83 4.48
C GLN A 134 -52.96 17.96 3.31
N ASN A 135 -52.47 17.91 2.06
CA ASN A 135 -53.32 17.96 0.88
C ASN A 135 -54.31 16.77 0.84
N ILE A 136 -53.80 15.54 0.99
CA ILE A 136 -54.64 14.34 1.02
C ILE A 136 -55.67 14.42 2.17
N SER A 137 -55.28 14.95 3.33
CA SER A 137 -56.21 15.17 4.44
C SER A 137 -57.34 16.13 4.05
N VAL A 138 -57.03 17.25 3.41
CA VAL A 138 -58.04 18.22 2.94
C VAL A 138 -58.95 17.60 1.89
N GLN A 139 -58.39 16.89 0.91
CA GLN A 139 -59.16 16.18 -0.13
C GLN A 139 -60.09 15.12 0.48
N THR A 140 -59.61 14.41 1.50
CA THR A 140 -60.40 13.39 2.21
C THR A 140 -61.58 14.03 2.94
N GLU A 141 -61.37 15.16 3.62
CA GLU A 141 -62.45 15.88 4.30
C GLU A 141 -63.46 16.47 3.29
N ASP A 142 -63.01 17.00 2.15
CA ASP A 142 -63.91 17.47 1.12
C ASP A 142 -64.71 16.32 0.49
N LEU A 143 -64.09 15.18 0.19
CA LEU A 143 -64.79 14.00 -0.31
C LEU A 143 -65.84 13.49 0.69
N LYS A 144 -65.53 13.47 1.99
CA LYS A 144 -66.52 13.14 3.04
C LYS A 144 -67.69 14.13 3.02
N ARG A 145 -67.42 15.43 2.85
CA ARG A 145 -68.47 16.45 2.74
C ARG A 145 -69.33 16.24 1.50
N GLN A 146 -68.71 16.00 0.35
CA GLN A 146 -69.39 15.72 -0.92
C GLN A 146 -70.25 14.46 -0.81
N SER A 147 -69.75 13.40 -0.18
CA SER A 147 -70.51 12.16 0.07
C SER A 147 -71.74 12.42 0.95
N ARG A 148 -71.61 13.22 2.02
CA ARG A 148 -72.75 13.62 2.86
C ARG A 148 -73.81 14.38 2.07
N VAL A 149 -73.38 15.35 1.25
CA VAL A 149 -74.30 16.15 0.40
C VAL A 149 -74.95 15.28 -0.67
N PHE A 150 -74.19 14.40 -1.33
CA PHE A 150 -74.71 13.46 -2.31
C PHE A 150 -75.75 12.54 -1.69
N ARG A 151 -75.46 11.96 -0.52
CA ARG A 151 -76.42 11.14 0.24
C ARG A 151 -77.72 11.91 0.53
N GLN A 152 -77.61 13.17 0.98
CA GLN A 152 -78.79 14.02 1.21
C GLN A 152 -79.58 14.27 -0.08
N ARG A 153 -78.90 14.58 -1.19
CA ARG A 153 -79.55 14.79 -2.49
C ARG A 153 -80.22 13.53 -3.03
N LEU A 154 -79.56 12.38 -2.93
CA LEU A 154 -80.11 11.08 -3.31
C LEU A 154 -81.36 10.78 -2.48
N GLN A 155 -81.30 11.01 -1.17
CA GLN A 155 -82.44 10.82 -0.29
C GLN A 155 -83.64 11.69 -0.72
N VAL A 156 -83.43 12.99 -0.98
CA VAL A 156 -84.49 13.89 -1.46
C VAL A 156 -85.02 13.46 -2.83
N MET A 157 -84.14 13.01 -3.73
CA MET A 157 -84.55 12.50 -5.06
C MET A 157 -85.39 11.22 -4.94
N LEU A 158 -85.02 10.31 -4.04
CA LEU A 158 -85.81 9.11 -3.78
C LEU A 158 -87.13 9.47 -3.10
N GLU A 159 -87.13 10.39 -2.13
CA GLU A 159 -88.35 10.89 -1.48
C GLU A 159 -89.31 11.52 -2.51
N SER A 160 -88.80 12.34 -3.44
CA SER A 160 -89.64 12.92 -4.50
C SER A 160 -90.13 11.87 -5.50
N GLN A 161 -89.30 10.90 -5.90
CA GLN A 161 -89.76 9.78 -6.74
C GLN A 161 -90.83 8.94 -6.04
N LEU A 162 -90.68 8.71 -4.74
CA LEU A 162 -91.63 7.97 -3.92
C LEU A 162 -92.93 8.75 -3.72
N GLU A 163 -92.87 10.08 -3.63
CA GLU A 163 -94.03 10.97 -3.61
C GLU A 163 -94.77 10.98 -4.95
N VAL A 164 -94.06 10.95 -6.08
CA VAL A 164 -94.67 10.77 -7.41
C VAL A 164 -95.36 9.42 -7.51
N VAL A 165 -94.75 8.31 -7.05
CA VAL A 165 -95.40 6.98 -7.03
C VAL A 165 -96.60 6.93 -6.08
N LYS A 166 -96.57 7.69 -4.98
CA LYS A 166 -97.68 7.82 -4.03
C LYS A 166 -98.73 8.84 -4.48
N SER A 167 -98.51 9.56 -5.58
CA SER A 167 -99.43 10.60 -6.03
C SER A 167 -100.79 9.99 -6.43
N PRO A 168 -101.89 10.75 -6.26
CA PRO A 168 -103.24 10.25 -6.57
C PRO A 168 -103.42 9.80 -8.02
N GLU A 169 -102.61 10.33 -8.94
CA GLU A 169 -102.67 10.01 -10.37
C GLU A 169 -102.27 8.55 -10.66
N TRP A 170 -101.33 7.98 -9.88
CA TRP A 170 -101.02 6.55 -9.96
C TRP A 170 -102.12 5.71 -9.32
N LYS A 171 -102.73 6.18 -8.24
CA LYS A 171 -103.87 5.51 -7.60
C LYS A 171 -105.09 5.44 -8.51
N GLU A 172 -105.25 6.45 -9.36
CA GLU A 172 -106.30 6.55 -10.38
C GLU A 172 -106.00 5.61 -11.56
N LEU A 173 -104.77 5.59 -12.07
CA LEU A 173 -104.32 4.64 -13.12
C LEU A 173 -104.39 3.17 -12.70
N LEU A 174 -104.08 2.85 -11.43
CA LEU A 174 -104.25 1.48 -10.90
C LEU A 174 -105.72 1.14 -10.59
N SER A 175 -106.60 2.13 -10.40
CA SER A 175 -108.05 1.91 -10.22
C SER A 175 -108.80 1.75 -11.55
N SER A 176 -108.23 2.26 -12.65
CA SER A 176 -108.77 2.13 -14.00
C SER A 176 -108.09 1.00 -14.78
N SER A 177 -108.19 -0.24 -14.30
CA SER A 177 -107.95 -1.41 -15.14
C SER A 177 -108.78 -2.60 -14.63
N PRO A 178 -109.69 -3.16 -15.45
CA PRO A 178 -110.30 -4.46 -15.15
C PRO A 178 -109.21 -5.53 -15.19
N GLU A 179 -109.28 -6.47 -14.25
CA GLU A 179 -108.46 -7.67 -14.19
C GLU A 179 -108.29 -8.35 -15.57
N ALA A 180 -107.04 -8.57 -15.96
CA ALA A 180 -106.64 -9.62 -16.88
C ALA A 180 -105.43 -10.34 -16.25
N PRO A 181 -105.32 -11.66 -16.44
CA PRO A 181 -104.73 -12.58 -15.47
C PRO A 181 -103.21 -12.50 -15.37
N ASP A 182 -102.78 -12.85 -14.15
CA ASP A 182 -101.44 -13.26 -13.75
C ASP A 182 -100.81 -14.26 -14.72
N THR A 183 -99.88 -13.81 -15.57
CA THR A 183 -98.82 -14.64 -16.16
C THR A 183 -97.68 -13.76 -16.69
N THR A 184 -96.76 -13.35 -15.83
CA THR A 184 -95.31 -13.40 -16.12
C THR A 184 -94.53 -13.10 -14.85
N ASP A 185 -94.21 -14.17 -14.14
CA ASP A 185 -93.16 -14.24 -13.15
C ASP A 185 -91.79 -13.90 -13.82
N PRO A 186 -91.09 -12.81 -13.46
CA PRO A 186 -89.74 -12.56 -13.98
C PRO A 186 -88.67 -13.42 -13.28
N SER A 187 -89.05 -14.36 -12.41
CA SER A 187 -88.13 -15.32 -11.80
C SER A 187 -87.62 -16.41 -12.76
N GLN A 188 -87.98 -16.38 -14.05
CA GLN A 188 -87.45 -17.31 -15.05
C GLN A 188 -86.99 -16.63 -16.33
N GLU A 189 -86.04 -15.70 -16.22
CA GLU A 189 -85.01 -15.59 -17.24
C GLU A 189 -83.78 -16.35 -16.74
N SER A 190 -83.71 -17.63 -17.11
CA SER A 190 -82.48 -18.40 -17.03
C SER A 190 -81.42 -17.71 -17.90
N LEU A 191 -80.60 -16.85 -17.30
CA LEU A 191 -79.33 -16.43 -17.85
C LEU A 191 -78.33 -17.60 -17.76
N ASP A 192 -78.65 -18.70 -18.43
CA ASP A 192 -77.69 -19.73 -18.77
C ASP A 192 -77.18 -19.42 -20.18
N ASN A 193 -76.27 -18.46 -20.26
CA ASN A 193 -75.23 -18.52 -21.27
C ASN A 193 -73.95 -18.94 -20.54
N SER A 194 -73.76 -20.26 -20.51
CA SER A 194 -72.52 -20.94 -20.15
C SER A 194 -71.25 -20.25 -20.70
N PRO A 195 -70.08 -20.49 -20.08
CA PRO A 195 -68.86 -19.71 -20.29
C PRO A 195 -68.18 -20.11 -21.60
N ALA A 196 -68.63 -19.54 -22.72
CA ALA A 196 -67.94 -19.67 -23.99
C ALA A 196 -67.14 -18.39 -24.26
N GLY A 197 -65.93 -18.35 -23.70
CA GLY A 197 -65.00 -17.25 -23.96
C GLY A 197 -63.88 -17.21 -22.95
N PHE A 198 -63.01 -18.23 -22.99
CA PHE A 198 -61.63 -18.08 -22.54
C PHE A 198 -61.12 -16.76 -23.11
N VAL A 199 -60.86 -15.77 -22.24
CA VAL A 199 -59.97 -14.67 -22.58
C VAL A 199 -58.62 -15.34 -22.84
N ASN A 200 -58.30 -15.41 -24.12
CA ASN A 200 -57.12 -16.04 -24.66
C ASN A 200 -55.90 -15.22 -24.20
N SER A 201 -55.32 -15.60 -23.07
CA SER A 201 -53.95 -15.19 -22.72
C SER A 201 -52.99 -15.98 -23.60
N LYS A 202 -52.90 -15.62 -24.88
CA LYS A 202 -51.80 -16.02 -25.74
C LYS A 202 -51.40 -14.85 -26.61
N GLY A 203 -50.26 -14.27 -26.24
CA GLY A 203 -49.68 -13.13 -26.90
C GLY A 203 -49.29 -13.41 -28.34
N ALA A 204 -49.35 -12.34 -29.13
CA ALA A 204 -48.43 -12.08 -30.21
C ALA A 204 -48.39 -10.56 -30.44
N ALA A 205 -47.25 -9.99 -30.06
CA ALA A 205 -46.59 -8.79 -30.59
C ALA A 205 -47.45 -7.69 -31.24
N SER A 206 -47.37 -6.47 -30.68
CA SER A 206 -46.49 -5.43 -31.24
C SER A 206 -46.74 -4.10 -30.52
N GLY A 207 -45.68 -3.48 -30.00
CA GLY A 207 -45.65 -2.03 -29.75
C GLY A 207 -45.32 -1.58 -28.32
N ALA A 208 -44.01 -1.50 -28.04
CA ALA A 208 -43.33 -0.44 -27.28
C ALA A 208 -43.66 -0.19 -25.78
N ASP A 209 -42.63 -0.47 -24.98
CA ASP A 209 -42.07 0.35 -23.90
C ASP A 209 -42.88 0.63 -22.61
N ALA A 210 -42.52 -0.05 -21.51
CA ALA A 210 -42.04 0.59 -20.27
C ALA A 210 -41.81 -0.43 -19.13
N TYR A 211 -40.73 -0.17 -18.39
CA TYR A 211 -40.00 -0.95 -17.39
C TYR A 211 -40.76 -1.26 -16.09
N THR A 212 -40.44 -2.38 -15.41
CA THR A 212 -39.94 -2.45 -14.01
C THR A 212 -39.92 -3.92 -13.55
N GLU A 213 -38.74 -4.49 -13.31
CA GLU A 213 -38.60 -5.65 -12.41
C GLU A 213 -37.52 -5.35 -11.38
N ILE A 214 -37.91 -5.35 -10.11
CA ILE A 214 -37.04 -5.19 -8.94
C ILE A 214 -36.74 -6.59 -8.43
N ILE A 215 -35.47 -7.02 -8.52
CA ILE A 215 -34.94 -8.14 -7.72
C ILE A 215 -33.49 -7.80 -7.30
N PHE A 216 -33.24 -7.85 -5.99
CA PHE A 216 -31.91 -8.02 -5.36
C PHE A 216 -31.94 -9.40 -4.64
N PRO A 217 -30.83 -10.11 -4.32
CA PRO A 217 -29.40 -9.73 -4.33
C PRO A 217 -28.42 -10.84 -4.86
N ASP A 218 -27.12 -10.52 -4.75
CA ASP A 218 -25.87 -11.31 -4.90
C ASP A 218 -25.23 -11.44 -6.30
N ASP A 219 -24.16 -10.64 -6.49
CA ASP A 219 -23.13 -10.82 -7.50
C ASP A 219 -21.79 -11.12 -6.81
N GLN A 220 -21.44 -12.40 -6.73
CA GLN A 220 -20.06 -12.84 -6.78
C GLN A 220 -19.74 -13.21 -8.23
N SER A 221 -18.75 -12.50 -8.78
CA SER A 221 -17.74 -12.99 -9.72
C SER A 221 -18.20 -13.95 -10.82
N ALA A 222 -18.23 -13.46 -12.06
CA ALA A 222 -17.43 -14.05 -13.13
C ALA A 222 -17.52 -13.20 -14.40
N THR A 223 -16.37 -12.70 -14.80
CA THR A 223 -16.08 -12.05 -16.07
C THR A 223 -16.09 -13.05 -17.23
N SER A 224 -16.68 -12.67 -18.37
CA SER A 224 -16.31 -13.17 -19.71
C SER A 224 -16.42 -12.00 -20.69
N SER A 225 -15.36 -11.40 -21.21
CA SER A 225 -14.33 -11.90 -22.15
C SER A 225 -14.66 -11.53 -23.60
N SER A 226 -13.59 -11.11 -24.31
CA SER A 226 -13.41 -10.90 -25.74
C SER A 226 -13.61 -9.45 -26.22
N ALA A 227 -12.67 -8.77 -26.89
CA ALA A 227 -11.30 -9.09 -27.27
C ALA A 227 -10.65 -7.77 -27.72
N ASN A 228 -9.37 -7.58 -27.40
CA ASN A 228 -8.48 -6.85 -28.28
C ASN A 228 -7.17 -7.63 -28.37
N ALA A 229 -6.79 -7.94 -29.60
CA ALA A 229 -5.57 -8.65 -29.92
C ALA A 229 -4.35 -7.78 -29.60
N GLU A 230 -3.31 -8.38 -29.04
CA GLU A 230 -1.97 -8.50 -29.65
C GLU A 230 -0.92 -8.84 -28.58
N ALA A 231 -0.50 -10.11 -28.56
CA ALA A 231 0.86 -10.60 -28.26
C ALA A 231 0.81 -12.11 -27.98
N THR A 232 1.29 -12.91 -28.94
CA THR A 232 1.74 -14.28 -28.68
C THR A 232 3.22 -14.30 -28.28
N PRO A 233 3.65 -15.33 -27.53
CA PRO A 233 4.79 -15.25 -26.62
C PRO A 233 5.95 -16.20 -26.98
N ALA A 234 7.02 -16.05 -26.19
CA ALA A 234 8.04 -17.05 -25.84
C ALA A 234 8.92 -17.58 -26.98
N ASP A 235 10.23 -17.34 -26.92
CA ASP A 235 11.21 -18.15 -26.18
C ASP A 235 12.62 -17.84 -26.71
N LEU A 236 13.65 -18.19 -25.94
CA LEU A 236 15.08 -18.29 -26.32
C LEU A 236 15.96 -17.01 -26.34
N ALA A 237 16.75 -16.84 -25.26
CA ALA A 237 18.14 -16.36 -25.28
C ALA A 237 18.81 -16.81 -23.97
N THR A 238 19.69 -17.82 -23.93
CA THR A 238 21.11 -17.82 -24.39
C THR A 238 21.88 -16.71 -23.68
N ALA A 239 22.48 -17.01 -22.52
CA ALA A 239 23.88 -17.42 -22.35
C ALA A 239 24.88 -16.29 -22.63
N GLU A 240 25.54 -15.86 -21.56
CA GLU A 240 26.97 -15.56 -21.40
C GLU A 240 27.20 -14.38 -20.43
N SER A 241 27.75 -14.69 -19.26
CA SER A 241 28.91 -13.93 -18.76
C SER A 241 29.68 -14.82 -17.79
N GLU A 242 30.87 -15.20 -18.21
CA GLU A 242 31.94 -15.74 -17.38
C GLU A 242 32.30 -14.76 -16.26
N SER A 243 32.56 -15.28 -15.06
CA SER A 243 33.75 -14.87 -14.30
C SER A 243 34.10 -15.96 -13.29
N GLU A 244 35.40 -16.25 -13.27
CA GLU A 244 36.05 -17.38 -12.62
C GLU A 244 36.20 -17.21 -11.10
N SER A 245 36.20 -18.37 -10.42
CA SER A 245 37.14 -18.82 -9.37
C SER A 245 37.38 -18.00 -8.09
N SER A 246 37.05 -18.61 -6.95
CA SER A 246 37.94 -18.96 -5.79
C SER A 246 37.01 -19.27 -4.60
N GLU A 247 36.80 -20.51 -4.18
CA GLU A 247 37.69 -21.45 -3.47
C GLU A 247 37.98 -21.08 -2.00
N SER A 248 37.74 -22.07 -1.13
CA SER A 248 38.19 -22.24 0.27
C SER A 248 37.44 -21.42 1.33
N THR A 249 37.16 -21.84 2.56
CA THR A 249 37.36 -23.05 3.40
C THR A 249 36.70 -22.68 4.74
N SER A 250 35.87 -23.53 5.32
CA SER A 250 36.05 -24.21 6.63
C SER A 250 36.21 -23.35 7.90
N ASP A 251 35.74 -23.97 8.99
CA ASP A 251 35.99 -23.71 10.41
C ASP A 251 35.14 -22.63 11.10
N ASP A 252 34.19 -23.00 11.97
CA ASP A 252 34.33 -23.69 13.28
C ASP A 252 34.90 -22.75 14.35
N SER A 253 34.06 -22.42 15.34
CA SER A 253 34.46 -22.02 16.71
C SER A 253 33.21 -21.71 17.55
N ASP A 254 32.73 -22.76 18.20
CA ASP A 254 32.66 -22.85 19.67
C ASP A 254 32.58 -21.52 20.43
N ALA A 255 31.40 -21.21 20.98
CA ALA A 255 31.22 -20.21 22.01
C ALA A 255 30.80 -20.90 23.32
N THR A 256 31.75 -21.59 23.93
CA THR A 256 31.78 -21.78 25.38
C THR A 256 32.36 -20.51 26.02
N THR A 257 31.58 -19.82 26.84
CA THR A 257 32.15 -19.07 27.97
C THR A 257 31.20 -19.14 29.15
N ASP A 258 31.78 -19.75 30.17
CA ASP A 258 31.34 -19.96 31.53
C ASP A 258 30.93 -18.68 32.26
N GLN A 259 29.95 -18.90 33.14
CA GLN A 259 29.85 -18.45 34.53
C GLN A 259 30.52 -17.13 34.95
N ASN A 260 29.68 -16.21 35.41
CA ASN A 260 30.01 -15.40 36.59
C ASN A 260 28.72 -15.07 37.38
N VAL A 261 28.34 -15.95 38.32
CA VAL A 261 27.48 -15.68 39.49
C VAL A 261 27.96 -16.56 40.64
#